data_AF-A0A5C3NPM8-F1
#
_entry.id   AF-A0A5C3NPM8-F1
#
_cell.length_a   1.000
_cell.length_b   1.000
_cell.length_c   1.000
_cell.angle_alpha   90.00
_cell.angle_beta   90.00
_cell.angle_gamma   90.00
#
_symmetry.space_group_name_H-M   'P 1'
#
loop_
_entity.id
_entity.type
_entity.pdbx_description
1 polymer ?
#
loop_
_entity_poly.entity_id
_entity_poly.type
_entity_poly.pdbx_seq_one_letter_code
_entity_poly.pdbx_strand_id
1 'polypeptide(L)'
;MATLRELPYIPLEVGENFIDQLGGHVRSLRSCALTCRGWNRHARQHLMVAIRVQSREDLYSICDYFASDPRMASLVRSLCMASPPGREKHRCLLEVLPVYLVKRLPNLQRYSIGGWTYFTGYDQVSFHATALMHIKTNLHVEELNLNYLTFGTSAELARVLIALPRLQRLQYRGLKVYIKTADTSRFRDKCNMLSEVTVCT
;
A
#
# COMPACT_ATOMS: atom_id res chain seq x y z
N MET A 1 -25.29 -30.84 38.89
CA MET A 1 -24.71 -31.13 37.56
C MET A 1 -25.07 -29.97 36.65
N ALA A 2 -24.11 -29.08 36.35
CA ALA A 2 -24.36 -27.91 35.53
C ALA A 2 -24.50 -28.34 34.06
N THR A 3 -25.67 -28.11 33.48
CA THR A 3 -25.92 -28.30 32.05
C THR A 3 -25.04 -27.30 31.29
N LEU A 4 -24.02 -27.79 30.58
CA LEU A 4 -23.30 -27.01 29.58
C LEU A 4 -24.34 -26.50 28.58
N ARG A 5 -24.62 -25.18 28.61
CA ARG A 5 -25.41 -24.53 27.57
C ARG A 5 -24.77 -24.90 26.23
N GLU A 6 -25.54 -25.53 25.34
CA GLU A 6 -25.10 -25.76 23.97
C GLU A 6 -24.74 -24.40 23.38
N LEU A 7 -23.44 -24.17 23.22
CA LEU A 7 -22.97 -22.99 22.52
C LEU A 7 -23.40 -23.15 21.06
N PRO A 8 -23.98 -22.11 20.44
CA PRO A 8 -24.38 -22.19 19.05
C PRO A 8 -23.16 -22.55 18.20
N TYR A 9 -23.23 -23.72 17.54
CA TYR A 9 -22.19 -24.18 16.63
C TYR A 9 -22.30 -23.39 15.33
N ILE A 10 -21.29 -22.58 15.05
CA ILE A 10 -21.15 -21.91 13.75
C ILE A 10 -20.20 -22.77 12.92
N PRO A 11 -20.65 -23.30 11.76
CA PRO A 11 -19.76 -24.00 10.83
C PRO A 11 -18.58 -23.13 10.44
N LEU A 12 -17.41 -23.74 10.24
CA LEU A 12 -16.17 -23.01 9.96
C LEU A 12 -16.31 -22.14 8.71
N GLU A 13 -16.97 -22.66 7.67
CA GLU A 13 -17.19 -22.00 6.38
C GLU A 13 -18.01 -20.71 6.55
N VAL A 14 -19.01 -20.73 7.44
CA VAL A 14 -19.83 -19.56 7.75
C VAL A 14 -18.99 -18.51 8.51
N GLY A 15 -18.16 -18.97 9.45
CA GLY A 15 -17.21 -18.12 10.17
C GLY A 15 -16.18 -17.44 9.24
N GLU A 16 -15.63 -18.20 8.30
CA GLU A 16 -14.66 -17.73 7.31
C GLU A 16 -15.28 -16.72 6.33
N ASN A 17 -16.53 -16.94 5.91
CA ASN A 17 -17.27 -15.99 5.08
C ASN A 17 -17.47 -14.63 5.76
N PHE A 18 -17.70 -14.59 7.08
CA PHE A 18 -17.73 -13.31 7.80
C PHE A 18 -16.38 -12.59 7.73
N ILE A 19 -15.27 -13.32 7.88
CA ILE A 19 -13.92 -12.75 7.79
C ILE A 19 -13.63 -12.25 6.36
N ASP A 20 -14.08 -12.96 5.33
CA ASP A 20 -13.95 -12.54 3.93
C ASP A 20 -14.62 -11.17 3.67
N GLN A 21 -15.77 -10.93 4.32
CA GLN A 21 -16.47 -9.65 4.24
C GLN A 21 -15.79 -8.52 5.03
N LEU A 22 -14.86 -8.83 5.93
CA LEU A 22 -14.09 -7.85 6.70
C LEU A 22 -12.85 -7.34 5.95
N GLY A 23 -12.73 -7.61 4.64
CA GLY A 23 -11.66 -7.11 3.79
C GLY A 23 -11.38 -5.62 4.02
N GLY A 24 -10.14 -5.28 4.38
CA GLY A 24 -9.71 -3.90 4.65
C GLY A 24 -10.00 -3.38 6.08
N HIS A 25 -10.84 -4.03 6.87
CA HIS A 25 -11.11 -3.66 8.26
C HIS A 25 -10.07 -4.25 9.22
N VAL A 26 -8.86 -3.69 9.21
CA VAL A 26 -7.69 -4.19 9.97
C VAL A 26 -7.98 -4.41 11.46
N ARG A 27 -8.75 -3.52 12.11
CA ARG A 27 -9.10 -3.66 13.54
C ARG A 27 -9.97 -4.89 13.77
N SER A 28 -11.03 -5.05 12.99
CA SER A 28 -11.94 -6.19 13.08
C SER A 28 -11.23 -7.50 12.77
N LEU A 29 -10.40 -7.53 11.72
CA LEU A 29 -9.59 -8.71 11.36
C LEU A 29 -8.62 -9.11 12.48
N ARG A 30 -7.99 -8.14 13.17
CA ARG A 30 -7.16 -8.43 14.34
C ARG A 30 -7.96 -9.04 15.49
N SER A 31 -9.15 -8.51 15.77
CA SER A 31 -10.05 -9.08 16.77
C SER A 31 -10.45 -10.52 16.41
N CYS A 32 -10.86 -10.76 15.16
CA CYS A 32 -11.17 -12.11 14.65
C CYS A 32 -9.98 -13.06 14.75
N ALA A 33 -8.76 -12.60 14.50
CA ALA A 33 -7.58 -13.44 14.62
C ALA A 33 -7.32 -13.92 16.07
N LEU A 34 -7.86 -13.21 17.07
CA LEU A 34 -7.67 -13.52 18.49
C LEU A 34 -8.81 -14.35 19.10
N THR A 35 -9.88 -14.65 18.37
CA THR A 35 -11.04 -15.38 18.93
C THR A 35 -10.78 -16.88 19.07
N CYS A 36 -10.37 -17.55 18.00
CA CYS A 36 -10.11 -18.99 17.99
C CYS A 36 -9.08 -19.38 16.90
N ARG A 37 -8.57 -20.61 16.97
CA ARG A 37 -7.55 -21.10 16.02
C ARG A 37 -8.04 -21.17 14.56
N GLY A 38 -9.31 -21.51 14.34
CA GLY A 38 -9.90 -21.54 13.00
C GLY A 38 -9.89 -20.15 12.36
N TRP A 39 -10.38 -19.16 13.08
CA TRP A 39 -10.43 -17.77 12.61
C TRP A 39 -9.05 -17.13 12.51
N ASN A 40 -8.11 -17.51 13.38
CA ASN A 40 -6.74 -17.00 13.37
C ASN A 40 -6.08 -17.14 11.99
N ARG A 41 -6.14 -18.33 11.39
CA ARG A 41 -5.48 -18.59 10.10
C ARG A 41 -6.06 -17.72 9.00
N HIS A 42 -7.38 -17.70 8.87
CA HIS A 42 -8.08 -17.00 7.80
C HIS A 42 -7.95 -15.48 7.95
N ALA A 43 -8.17 -14.94 9.16
CA ALA A 43 -8.02 -13.52 9.43
C ALA A 43 -6.58 -13.03 9.22
N ARG A 44 -5.57 -13.84 9.55
CA ARG A 44 -4.16 -13.51 9.28
C ARG A 44 -3.86 -13.42 7.79
N GLN A 45 -4.45 -14.29 6.97
CA GLN A 45 -4.28 -14.23 5.51
C GLN A 45 -4.80 -12.89 4.96
N HIS A 46 -6.00 -12.48 5.40
CA HIS A 46 -6.57 -11.17 5.06
C HIS A 46 -5.72 -9.99 5.55
N LEU A 47 -5.17 -10.07 6.76
CA LEU A 47 -4.25 -9.06 7.30
C LEU A 47 -2.95 -8.93 6.49
N MET A 48 -2.49 -10.02 5.83
CA MET A 48 -1.28 -10.00 5.02
C MET A 48 -1.50 -9.44 3.60
N VAL A 49 -2.74 -9.29 3.14
CA VAL A 49 -3.04 -8.78 1.79
C VAL A 49 -2.52 -7.35 1.60
N ALA A 50 -2.54 -6.53 2.65
CA ALA A 50 -2.10 -5.14 2.60
C ALA A 50 -1.14 -4.83 3.75
N ILE A 51 0.09 -4.49 3.41
CA ILE A 51 1.13 -4.12 4.39
C ILE A 51 1.42 -2.62 4.34
N ARG A 52 1.85 -2.09 5.48
CA ARG A 52 2.23 -0.69 5.63
C ARG A 52 3.62 -0.60 6.26
N VAL A 53 4.45 0.27 5.70
CA VAL A 53 5.79 0.60 6.19
C VAL A 53 5.77 2.06 6.64
N GLN A 54 6.01 2.31 7.92
CA GLN A 54 5.99 3.66 8.50
C GLN A 54 7.37 4.13 8.99
N SER A 55 8.30 3.20 9.14
CA SER A 55 9.63 3.44 9.66
C SER A 55 10.66 2.51 9.00
N ARG A 56 11.95 2.76 9.25
CA ARG A 56 13.01 1.87 8.77
C ARG A 56 12.97 0.56 9.55
N GLU A 57 12.63 0.63 10.83
CA GLU A 57 12.46 -0.50 11.72
C GLU A 57 11.34 -1.42 11.23
N ASP A 58 10.21 -0.86 10.78
CA ASP A 58 9.14 -1.63 10.15
C ASP A 58 9.64 -2.33 8.89
N LEU A 59 10.38 -1.61 8.05
CA LEU A 59 10.90 -2.15 6.80
C LEU A 59 11.80 -3.36 7.05
N TYR A 60 12.75 -3.25 7.98
CA TYR A 60 13.63 -4.36 8.36
C TYR A 60 12.83 -5.53 8.97
N SER A 61 11.95 -5.25 9.91
CA SER A 61 11.11 -6.27 10.56
C SER A 61 10.25 -7.05 9.56
N ILE A 62 9.66 -6.35 8.58
CA ILE A 62 8.86 -6.97 7.51
C ILE A 62 9.76 -7.81 6.59
N CYS A 63 10.95 -7.33 6.26
CA CYS A 63 11.90 -8.08 5.44
C CYS A 63 12.35 -9.38 6.13
N ASP A 64 12.65 -9.33 7.43
CA ASP A 64 13.03 -10.50 8.22
C ASP A 64 11.87 -11.48 8.34
N TYR A 65 10.65 -10.97 8.54
CA TYR A 65 9.45 -11.79 8.56
C TYR A 65 9.26 -12.56 7.24
N PHE A 66 9.36 -11.87 6.10
CA PHE A 66 9.24 -12.52 4.78
C PHE A 66 10.45 -13.37 4.39
N ALA A 67 11.60 -13.17 5.01
CA ALA A 67 12.72 -14.09 4.88
C ALA A 67 12.43 -15.42 5.60
N SER A 68 11.76 -15.38 6.76
CA SER A 68 11.38 -16.58 7.52
C SER A 68 10.12 -17.29 7.01
N ASP A 69 9.15 -16.55 6.44
CA ASP A 69 7.93 -17.12 5.85
C ASP A 69 7.60 -16.54 4.46
N PRO A 70 8.25 -17.05 3.39
CA PRO A 70 8.00 -16.58 2.02
C PRO A 70 6.56 -16.76 1.54
N ARG A 71 5.80 -17.68 2.14
CA ARG A 71 4.38 -17.91 1.76
C ARG A 71 3.50 -16.74 2.18
N MET A 72 3.86 -16.01 3.23
CA MET A 72 3.12 -14.81 3.62
C MET A 72 3.41 -13.66 2.66
N ALA A 73 4.64 -13.58 2.15
CA ALA A 73 5.04 -12.56 1.18
C ALA A 73 4.23 -12.66 -0.14
N SER A 74 3.88 -13.87 -0.56
CA SER A 74 3.06 -14.08 -1.77
C SER A 74 1.59 -13.68 -1.59
N LEU A 75 1.10 -13.51 -0.36
CA LEU A 75 -0.26 -13.02 -0.11
C LEU A 75 -0.38 -11.51 -0.26
N VAL A 76 0.73 -10.78 -0.18
CA VAL A 76 0.76 -9.32 -0.23
C VAL A 76 0.40 -8.85 -1.63
N ARG A 77 -0.68 -8.06 -1.73
CA ARG A 77 -1.15 -7.43 -2.97
C ARG A 77 -1.03 -5.90 -2.93
N SER A 78 -0.93 -5.32 -1.74
CA SER A 78 -0.86 -3.88 -1.54
C SER A 78 0.27 -3.50 -0.59
N LEU A 79 1.11 -2.56 -1.02
CA LEU A 79 2.18 -1.98 -0.20
C LEU A 79 1.92 -0.48 -0.03
N CYS A 80 1.86 -0.02 1.21
CA CYS A 80 1.74 1.39 1.56
C CYS A 80 3.01 1.90 2.26
N MET A 81 3.66 2.90 1.66
CA MET A 81 4.72 3.67 2.28
C MET A 81 4.10 4.94 2.87
N ALA A 82 4.20 5.13 4.18
CA ALA A 82 3.56 6.25 4.85
C ALA A 82 4.50 6.93 5.86
N SER A 83 4.40 8.24 5.99
CA SER A 83 5.07 8.97 7.08
C SER A 83 4.11 9.08 8.28
N PRO A 84 4.51 8.65 9.48
CA PRO A 84 3.68 8.82 10.67
C PRO A 84 3.65 10.29 11.14
N PRO A 85 2.55 10.72 11.79
CA PRO A 85 2.41 12.07 12.33
C PRO A 85 3.57 12.44 13.26
N GLY A 86 4.09 13.66 13.12
CA GLY A 86 5.10 14.22 14.03
C GLY A 86 6.51 13.63 13.91
N ARG A 87 6.80 12.83 12.87
CA ARG A 87 8.12 12.25 12.64
C ARG A 87 8.67 12.60 11.26
N GLU A 88 9.02 13.87 11.07
CA GLU A 88 9.56 14.41 9.81
C GLU A 88 10.77 13.62 9.26
N LYS A 89 11.56 12.99 10.15
CA LYS A 89 12.72 12.16 9.80
C LYS A 89 12.40 10.91 8.97
N HIS A 90 11.13 10.52 8.83
CA HIS A 90 10.72 9.35 8.06
C HIS A 90 10.21 9.69 6.64
N ARG A 91 10.20 10.96 6.24
CA ARG A 91 9.81 11.40 4.88
C ARG A 91 10.67 10.78 3.78
N CYS A 92 11.95 10.50 4.05
CA CYS A 92 12.86 9.85 3.09
C CYS A 92 12.36 8.47 2.63
N LEU A 93 11.49 7.80 3.39
CA LEU A 93 10.88 6.53 2.99
C LEU A 93 9.88 6.68 1.84
N LEU A 94 9.31 7.88 1.65
CA LEU A 94 8.41 8.17 0.54
C LEU A 94 9.16 8.38 -0.77
N GLU A 95 10.42 8.81 -0.68
CA GLU A 95 11.27 9.17 -1.83
C GLU A 95 12.15 8.01 -2.32
N VAL A 96 12.21 6.92 -1.55
CA VAL A 96 13.02 5.74 -1.85
C VAL A 96 12.12 4.52 -2.03
N LEU A 97 12.37 3.75 -3.09
CA LEU A 97 11.74 2.44 -3.24
C LEU A 97 12.53 1.39 -2.46
N PRO A 98 11.93 0.64 -1.52
CA PRO A 98 12.58 -0.46 -0.84
C PRO A 98 12.70 -1.67 -1.78
N VAL A 99 13.66 -1.64 -2.71
CA VAL A 99 13.82 -2.64 -3.78
C VAL A 99 13.86 -4.07 -3.24
N TYR A 100 14.56 -4.28 -2.13
CA TYR A 100 14.67 -5.59 -1.50
C TYR A 100 13.32 -6.16 -1.05
N LEU A 101 12.47 -5.32 -0.47
CA LEU A 101 11.11 -5.70 -0.08
C LEU A 101 10.28 -5.98 -1.34
N VAL A 102 10.25 -5.06 -2.30
CA VAL A 102 9.43 -5.17 -3.52
C VAL A 102 9.73 -6.47 -4.28
N LYS A 103 11.01 -6.85 -4.39
CA LYS A 103 11.42 -8.11 -5.06
C LYS A 103 10.88 -9.38 -4.38
N ARG A 104 10.50 -9.31 -3.11
CA ARG A 104 9.94 -10.43 -2.35
C ARG A 104 8.41 -10.51 -2.45
N LEU A 105 7.76 -9.55 -3.10
CA LEU A 105 6.30 -9.45 -3.20
C LEU A 105 5.84 -9.77 -4.65
N PRO A 106 5.77 -11.06 -5.04
CA PRO A 106 5.54 -11.44 -6.43
C PRO A 106 4.14 -11.06 -6.94
N ASN A 107 3.17 -10.91 -6.04
CA ASN A 107 1.77 -10.63 -6.37
C ASN A 107 1.39 -9.17 -6.06
N LEU A 108 2.37 -8.28 -5.95
CA LEU A 108 2.12 -6.87 -5.65
C LEU A 108 1.39 -6.20 -6.81
N GLN A 109 0.17 -5.75 -6.56
CA GLN A 109 -0.71 -5.11 -7.54
C GLN A 109 -0.89 -3.62 -7.29
N ARG A 110 -0.80 -3.20 -6.02
CA ARG A 110 -1.12 -1.84 -5.60
C ARG A 110 0.03 -1.23 -4.80
N TYR A 111 0.43 -0.03 -5.17
CA TYR A 111 1.41 0.76 -4.43
C TYR A 111 0.78 2.06 -3.96
N SER A 112 0.96 2.39 -2.67
CA SER A 112 0.42 3.59 -2.07
C SER A 112 1.52 4.40 -1.42
N ILE A 113 1.55 5.71 -1.67
CA ILE A 113 2.48 6.64 -1.04
C ILE A 113 1.65 7.76 -0.42
N GLY A 114 1.88 8.08 0.85
CA GLY A 114 1.24 9.26 1.43
C GLY A 114 1.11 9.30 2.94
N GLY A 115 0.60 10.44 3.39
CA GLY A 115 0.38 10.74 4.81
C GLY A 115 -0.81 9.98 5.42
N TRP A 116 -0.77 9.86 6.76
CA TRP A 116 -1.74 9.09 7.55
C TRP A 116 -3.14 9.72 7.58
N THR A 117 -3.24 11.06 7.55
CA THR A 117 -4.50 11.81 7.71
C THR A 117 -4.39 13.22 7.12
N TYR A 118 -5.53 13.88 6.93
CA TYR A 118 -5.62 15.31 6.56
C TYR A 118 -5.00 16.26 7.60
N PHE A 119 -4.73 15.80 8.82
CA PHE A 119 -4.21 16.63 9.91
C PHE A 119 -2.69 16.81 9.89
N THR A 120 -1.94 15.99 9.14
CA THR A 120 -0.47 15.99 9.18
C THR A 120 0.19 16.94 8.17
N GLY A 121 -0.61 17.73 7.45
CA GLY A 121 -0.12 18.53 6.33
C GLY A 121 0.21 17.67 5.12
N TYR A 122 0.68 18.33 4.05
CA TYR A 122 1.09 17.65 2.82
C TYR A 122 2.58 17.32 2.88
N ASP A 123 2.95 16.09 2.56
CA ASP A 123 4.36 15.71 2.44
C ASP A 123 4.90 16.12 1.08
N GLN A 124 5.90 17.00 1.07
CA GLN A 124 6.66 17.28 -0.15
C GLN A 124 7.52 16.08 -0.49
N VAL A 125 7.44 15.62 -1.74
CA VAL A 125 8.20 14.47 -2.24
C VAL A 125 9.01 14.84 -3.46
N SER A 126 10.27 14.44 -3.47
CA SER A 126 11.18 14.57 -4.60
C SER A 126 11.91 13.24 -4.86
N PHE A 127 11.56 12.57 -5.94
CA PHE A 127 12.20 11.30 -6.30
C PHE A 127 13.53 11.52 -7.01
N HIS A 128 14.60 10.99 -6.43
CA HIS A 128 15.90 10.96 -7.09
C HIS A 128 15.86 10.07 -8.36
N ALA A 129 16.72 10.35 -9.33
CA ALA A 129 16.77 9.60 -10.61
C ALA A 129 16.98 8.09 -10.40
N THR A 130 17.77 7.71 -9.39
CA THR A 130 17.97 6.30 -9.00
C THR A 130 16.69 5.66 -8.47
N ALA A 131 15.90 6.37 -7.66
CA ALA A 131 14.63 5.87 -7.17
C ALA A 131 13.63 5.64 -8.33
N LEU A 132 13.57 6.58 -9.29
CA LEU A 132 12.76 6.42 -10.50
C LEU A 132 13.21 5.23 -11.36
N MET A 133 14.52 5.01 -11.49
CA MET A 133 15.06 3.84 -12.18
C MET A 133 14.63 2.54 -11.48
N HIS A 134 14.67 2.50 -10.15
CA HIS A 134 14.24 1.34 -9.38
C HIS A 134 12.74 1.09 -9.49
N ILE A 135 11.92 2.15 -9.48
CA ILE A 135 10.48 2.07 -9.75
C ILE A 135 10.24 1.43 -11.12
N LYS A 136 10.92 1.96 -12.16
CA LYS A 136 10.78 1.45 -13.52
C LYS A 136 11.17 -0.01 -13.71
N THR A 137 12.18 -0.46 -12.98
CA THR A 137 12.74 -1.81 -13.17
C THR A 137 12.14 -2.86 -12.25
N ASN A 138 11.63 -2.47 -11.08
CA ASN A 138 11.21 -3.44 -10.05
C ASN A 138 9.71 -3.34 -9.73
N LEU A 139 9.08 -2.17 -9.91
CA LEU A 139 7.71 -1.95 -9.50
C LEU A 139 6.74 -2.11 -10.67
N HIS A 140 6.05 -3.26 -10.70
CA HIS A 140 5.15 -3.67 -11.79
C HIS A 140 3.67 -3.64 -11.36
N VAL A 141 3.29 -2.61 -10.62
CA VAL A 141 1.94 -2.45 -10.08
C VAL A 141 0.94 -1.93 -11.12
N GLU A 142 -0.33 -2.30 -10.93
CA GLU A 142 -1.46 -1.88 -11.76
C GLU A 142 -2.16 -0.64 -11.20
N GLU A 143 -2.07 -0.43 -9.88
CA GLU A 143 -2.69 0.68 -9.17
C GLU A 143 -1.68 1.50 -8.38
N LEU A 144 -1.75 2.82 -8.52
CA LEU A 144 -0.99 3.79 -7.73
C LEU A 144 -1.95 4.68 -6.95
N ASN A 145 -1.75 4.76 -5.63
CA ASN A 145 -2.51 5.63 -4.75
C ASN A 145 -1.62 6.71 -4.13
N LEU A 146 -1.93 7.97 -4.40
CA LEU A 146 -1.19 9.14 -3.93
C LEU A 146 -2.03 9.93 -2.92
N ASN A 147 -1.60 10.01 -1.67
CA ASN A 147 -2.38 10.63 -0.60
C ASN A 147 -1.63 11.76 0.10
N TYR A 148 -2.20 12.97 0.08
CA TYR A 148 -1.68 14.15 0.79
C TYR A 148 -0.22 14.48 0.41
N LEU A 149 0.09 14.40 -0.88
CA LEU A 149 1.44 14.63 -1.41
C LEU A 149 1.53 15.97 -2.13
N THR A 150 2.71 16.58 -2.06
CA THR A 150 3.05 17.77 -2.86
C THR A 150 4.27 17.50 -3.73
N PHE A 151 4.12 17.75 -5.02
CA PHE A 151 5.22 17.72 -5.99
C PHE A 151 5.67 19.16 -6.29
N GLY A 152 6.98 19.35 -6.46
CA GLY A 152 7.55 20.65 -6.83
C GLY A 152 7.08 21.07 -8.22
N THR A 153 7.07 20.11 -9.16
CA THR A 153 6.66 20.36 -10.55
C THR A 153 5.70 19.29 -11.09
N SER A 154 4.89 19.65 -12.09
CA SER A 154 4.07 18.66 -12.82
C SER A 154 4.93 17.62 -13.54
N ALA A 155 6.15 17.99 -13.94
CA ALA A 155 7.10 17.08 -14.56
C ALA A 155 7.58 15.98 -13.61
N GLU A 156 7.75 16.26 -12.31
CA GLU A 156 8.12 15.25 -11.31
C GLU A 156 7.03 14.21 -11.12
N LEU A 157 5.78 14.64 -10.92
CA LEU A 157 4.63 13.74 -10.84
C LEU A 157 4.60 12.82 -12.07
N ALA A 158 4.74 13.42 -13.24
CA ALA A 158 4.56 12.69 -14.46
C ALA A 158 5.76 11.79 -14.81
N ARG A 159 6.98 12.09 -14.31
CA ARG A 159 8.10 11.13 -14.29
C ARG A 159 7.80 9.88 -13.45
N VAL A 160 7.14 10.04 -12.30
CA VAL A 160 6.72 8.89 -11.46
C VAL A 160 5.72 8.03 -12.20
N LEU A 161 4.71 8.65 -12.83
CA LEU A 161 3.71 7.92 -13.62
C LEU A 161 4.34 7.19 -14.81
N ILE A 162 5.26 7.82 -15.55
CA ILE A 162 6.00 7.18 -16.64
C ILE A 162 6.87 6.03 -16.15
N ALA A 163 7.43 6.15 -14.96
CA ALA A 163 8.26 5.10 -14.38
C ALA A 163 7.45 3.83 -14.04
N LEU A 164 6.12 3.83 -14.07
CA LEU A 164 5.33 2.64 -13.78
C LEU A 164 4.81 2.00 -15.08
N PRO A 165 5.44 0.92 -15.57
CA PRO A 165 5.19 0.41 -16.91
C PRO A 165 3.80 -0.23 -17.07
N ARG A 166 3.22 -0.76 -15.98
CA ARG A 166 1.93 -1.48 -15.96
C ARG A 166 0.79 -0.71 -15.30
N LEU A 167 1.00 0.58 -15.00
CA LEU A 167 0.01 1.37 -14.30
C LEU A 167 -1.24 1.54 -15.18
N GLN A 168 -2.39 1.15 -14.62
CA GLN A 168 -3.70 1.26 -15.25
C GLN A 168 -4.64 2.16 -14.45
N ARG A 169 -4.51 2.14 -13.12
CA ARG A 169 -5.39 2.87 -12.21
C ARG A 169 -4.59 3.86 -11.38
N LEU A 170 -5.01 5.12 -11.40
CA LEU A 170 -4.46 6.17 -10.56
C LEU A 170 -5.55 6.68 -9.62
N GLN A 171 -5.36 6.49 -8.32
CA GLN A 171 -6.17 7.16 -7.31
C GLN A 171 -5.34 8.24 -6.64
N TYR A 172 -5.94 9.40 -6.42
CA TYR A 172 -5.28 10.43 -5.65
C TYR A 172 -6.25 11.15 -4.71
N ARG A 173 -5.71 11.57 -3.57
CA ARG A 173 -6.42 12.36 -2.56
C ARG A 173 -5.51 13.47 -2.08
N GLY A 174 -5.97 14.72 -2.14
CA GLY A 174 -5.18 15.86 -1.69
C GLY A 174 -3.81 15.89 -2.36
N LEU A 175 -3.77 15.96 -3.69
CA LEU A 175 -2.53 16.09 -4.45
C LEU A 175 -2.30 17.56 -4.81
N LYS A 176 -1.11 18.09 -4.52
CA LYS A 176 -0.72 19.46 -4.88
C LYS A 176 0.51 19.47 -5.80
N VAL A 177 0.54 20.41 -6.73
CA VAL A 177 1.68 20.68 -7.62
C VAL A 177 1.94 22.17 -7.62
N TYR A 178 3.15 22.60 -7.24
CA TYR A 178 3.47 24.02 -7.14
C TYR A 178 3.70 24.68 -8.49
N ILE A 179 4.45 24.03 -9.39
CA ILE A 179 4.83 24.60 -10.69
C ILE A 179 4.22 23.76 -11.82
N LYS A 180 3.36 24.37 -12.64
CA LYS A 180 2.85 23.78 -13.87
C LYS A 180 3.84 24.05 -15.00
N THR A 181 4.52 23.00 -15.48
CA THR A 181 5.47 23.10 -16.59
C THR A 181 4.73 23.10 -17.94
N ALA A 182 5.14 23.97 -18.87
CA ALA A 182 4.44 24.18 -20.15
C ALA A 182 4.49 22.96 -21.09
N ASP A 183 5.54 22.13 -21.03
CA ASP A 183 5.66 20.96 -21.88
C ASP A 183 5.09 19.70 -21.20
N THR A 184 3.82 19.41 -21.51
CA THR A 184 3.14 18.19 -21.05
C THR A 184 2.94 17.16 -22.17
N SER A 185 3.49 17.43 -23.36
CA SER A 185 3.24 16.64 -24.58
C SER A 185 3.66 15.18 -24.42
N ARG A 186 4.87 14.92 -23.91
CA ARG A 186 5.39 13.57 -23.60
C ARG A 186 4.59 12.78 -22.56
N PHE A 187 3.83 13.46 -21.70
CA PHE A 187 3.02 12.80 -20.68
C PHE A 187 1.68 12.32 -21.25
N ARG A 188 1.16 13.00 -22.27
CA ARG A 188 -0.13 12.68 -22.90
C ARG A 188 -0.16 11.23 -23.41
N ASP A 189 0.89 10.80 -24.10
CA ASP A 189 0.94 9.46 -24.70
C ASP A 189 0.98 8.33 -23.66
N LYS A 190 1.55 8.58 -22.47
CA LYS A 190 1.56 7.59 -21.37
C LYS A 190 0.27 7.63 -20.56
N CYS A 191 -0.35 8.80 -20.40
CA CYS A 191 -1.69 8.90 -19.81
C CYS A 191 -2.74 8.12 -20.60
N ASN A 192 -2.55 7.91 -21.91
CA ASN A 192 -3.42 7.05 -22.71
C ASN A 192 -3.41 5.57 -22.27
N MET A 193 -2.41 5.13 -21.49
CA MET A 193 -2.37 3.79 -20.90
C MET A 193 -3.10 3.71 -19.54
N LEU A 194 -3.52 4.85 -18.98
CA LEU A 194 -4.34 4.89 -17.77
C LEU A 194 -5.79 4.61 -18.15
N SER A 195 -6.28 3.46 -17.73
CA SER A 195 -7.67 3.05 -17.92
C SER A 195 -8.62 3.82 -17.01
N GLU A 196 -8.16 4.19 -15.81
CA GLU A 196 -9.01 4.76 -14.76
C GLU A 196 -8.25 5.79 -13.92
N VAL A 197 -8.85 6.97 -13.75
CA VAL A 197 -8.34 8.03 -12.88
C VAL A 197 -9.46 8.46 -11.93
N THR A 198 -9.26 8.23 -10.63
CA THR A 198 -10.30 8.45 -9.61
C THR A 198 -9.80 9.45 -8.57
N VAL A 199 -10.63 10.46 -8.31
CA VAL A 199 -10.40 11.45 -7.26
C VAL A 199 -11.12 10.99 -5.99
N CYS A 200 -10.35 10.66 -4.95
CA CYS A 200 -10.94 10.24 -3.68
C CYS A 200 -11.28 11.49 -2.85
N THR A 201 -12.57 11.78 -2.70
CA THR A 201 -13.10 12.88 -1.86
C THR A 201 -12.92 12.59 -0.37
#